data_AF-A0A7W0RVV3-F1
#
_entry.id   AF-A0A7W0RVV3-F1
#
_cell.length_a   1.000
_cell.length_b   1.000
_cell.length_c   1.000
_cell.angle_alpha   90.00
_cell.angle_beta   90.00
_cell.angle_gamma   90.00
#
_symmetry.space_group_name_H-M   'P 1'
#
loop_
_entity.id
_entity.type
_entity.pdbx_description
1 polymer ?
#
loop_
_entity_poly.entity_id
_entity_poly.type
_entity_poly.pdbx_seq_one_letter_code
_entity_poly.pdbx_strand_id
1 'polypeptide(L)' 'MAFSDRVPDALARALAAQGYLDLTPVQRAVLEVTPPNRDMLVSAATGSGKTLA' A
#
# COMPACT_ATOMS: atom_id res chain seq x y z
N MET A 1 1.26 9.52 -3.40
CA MET A 1 2.55 8.82 -3.30
C MET A 1 2.39 7.56 -4.10
N ALA A 2 3.23 7.38 -5.12
CA ALA A 2 3.05 6.31 -6.08
C ALA A 2 3.64 5.00 -5.54
N PHE A 3 3.17 3.87 -6.08
CA PHE A 3 3.78 2.57 -5.76
C PHE A 3 5.25 2.50 -6.17
N SER A 4 5.64 3.17 -7.27
CA SER A 4 7.02 3.25 -7.74
C SER A 4 8.02 3.74 -6.70
N ASP A 5 7.56 4.51 -5.71
CA ASP A 5 8.44 5.08 -4.67
C ASP A 5 8.67 4.11 -3.51
N ARG A 6 7.94 2.99 -3.47
CA ARG A 6 7.83 2.10 -2.29
C ARG A 6 8.06 0.62 -2.59
N VAL A 7 7.95 0.19 -3.84
CA VAL A 7 8.15 -1.22 -4.24
C VAL A 7 9.12 -1.34 -5.41
N PRO A 8 9.75 -2.51 -5.63
CA PRO A 8 10.61 -2.72 -6.81
C PRO A 8 9.90 -2.41 -8.12
N ASP A 9 10.63 -1.87 -9.10
CA ASP A 9 10.09 -1.43 -10.40
C ASP A 9 9.24 -2.48 -11.12
N ALA A 10 9.63 -3.76 -11.03
CA ALA A 10 8.89 -4.85 -11.65
C ALA A 10 7.47 -4.97 -11.05
N LEU A 11 7.35 -4.84 -9.73
CA LEU A 11 6.06 -4.88 -9.05
C LEU A 11 5.26 -3.59 -9.29
N ALA A 12 5.92 -2.43 -9.28
CA ALA A 12 5.27 -1.15 -9.59
C ALA A 12 4.62 -1.17 -10.99
N ARG A 13 5.31 -1.70 -12.01
CA ARG A 13 4.76 -1.87 -13.37
C ARG A 13 3.57 -2.82 -13.40
N ALA A 14 3.66 -3.95 -12.70
CA ALA A 14 2.56 -4.92 -12.63
C ALA A 14 1.32 -4.33 -11.95
N LEU A 15 1.50 -3.58 -10.85
CA LEU A 15 0.43 -2.87 -10.15
C LEU A 15 -0.22 -1.80 -11.03
N ALA A 16 0.60 -0.99 -11.73
CA ALA A 16 0.11 0.02 -12.65
C ALA A 16 -0.67 -0.59 -13.83
N ALA A 17 -0.23 -1.72 -14.37
CA ALA A 17 -0.96 -2.45 -15.42
C ALA A 17 -2.33 -2.98 -14.97
N GLN A 18 -2.54 -3.12 -13.65
CA GLN A 18 -3.84 -3.46 -13.05
C GLN A 18 -4.62 -2.21 -12.58
N GLY A 19 -4.12 -1.00 -12.84
CA GLY A 19 -4.75 0.25 -12.45
C GLY A 19 -4.43 0.74 -11.04
N TYR A 20 -3.51 0.09 -10.32
CA TYR A 20 -3.06 0.54 -9.00
C TYR A 20 -1.93 1.56 -9.16
N LEU A 21 -2.30 2.84 -9.30
CA LEU A 21 -1.36 3.93 -9.54
C LEU A 21 -0.89 4.61 -8.25
N ASP A 22 -1.80 4.79 -7.30
CA ASP A 22 -1.57 5.51 -6.05
C ASP A 22 -1.92 4.67 -4.82
N LEU A 23 -1.20 4.93 -3.73
CA LEU A 23 -1.50 4.33 -2.44
C LEU A 23 -2.83 4.86 -1.88
N THR A 24 -3.69 3.94 -1.42
CA THR A 24 -4.93 4.29 -0.73
C THR A 24 -4.65 4.83 0.68
N PRO A 25 -5.61 5.52 1.33
CA PRO A 25 -5.39 6.05 2.67
C PRO A 25 -4.95 5.01 3.71
N VAL A 26 -5.52 3.80 3.68
CA VAL A 26 -5.14 2.73 4.61
C VAL A 26 -3.73 2.21 4.36
N GLN A 27 -3.32 2.11 3.09
CA GLN A 27 -1.95 1.71 2.72
C GLN A 27 -0.92 2.75 3.15
N ARG A 28 -1.21 4.05 2.98
CA ARG A 28 -0.36 5.13 3.49
C ARG A 28 -0.20 5.09 5.00
N ALA A 29 -1.29 4.88 5.73
CA ALA A 29 -1.27 4.79 7.19
C ALA A 29 -0.40 3.63 7.69
N VAL A 30 -0.39 2.48 6.99
CA VAL A 30 0.50 1.36 7.32
C VAL A 30 1.97 1.74 7.15
N LEU A 31 2.32 2.48 6.09
CA LEU A 31 3.71 2.90 5.81
C LEU A 31 4.24 3.97 6.76
N GLU A 32 3.37 4.71 7.44
CA GLU A 32 3.75 5.75 8.42
C GLU A 32 4.05 5.17 9.81
N VAL A 33 3.82 3.88 10.03
CA VAL A 33 4.05 3.25 11.34
C VAL A 33 5.53 3.13 11.67
N THR A 34 5.86 3.58 12.89
CA THR A 34 7.19 3.46 13.49
C THR A 34 7.09 2.84 14.90
N PRO A 35 8.04 1.98 15.30
CA PRO A 35 9.07 1.38 14.45
C PRO A 35 8.47 0.45 13.39
N PRO A 36 9.18 0.21 12.27
CA PRO A 36 8.75 -0.78 11.28
C PRO A 36 8.78 -2.20 11.89
N ASN A 37 8.21 -3.17 11.17
CA ASN A 37 8.19 -4.60 11.54
C ASN A 37 7.48 -4.90 12.87
N ARG A 38 6.33 -4.26 13.08
CA ARG A 38 5.42 -4.56 14.20
C ARG A 38 4.07 -5.03 13.69
N ASP A 39 3.39 -5.84 14.49
CA ASP A 39 2.04 -6.26 14.19
C ASP A 39 1.07 -5.07 14.22
N MET A 40 0.08 -5.10 13.33
CA MET A 40 -0.90 -4.03 13.17
C MET A 40 -2.32 -4.58 13.08
N LEU A 41 -3.24 -3.94 13.80
CA LEU A 41 -4.66 -4.07 13.54
C LEU A 41 -5.09 -2.99 12.54
N VAL A 42 -5.37 -3.41 11.31
CA VAL A 42 -5.80 -2.52 10.23
C VAL A 42 -7.31 -2.62 10.05
N SER A 43 -8.05 -1.60 10.52
CA SER A 43 -9.51 -1.53 10.37
C SER A 43 -9.89 -0.56 9.26
N ALA A 44 -10.44 -1.09 8.17
CA ALA A 44 -10.96 -0.33 7.05
C ALA A 44 -12.02 -1.14 6.29
N ALA A 45 -12.94 -0.46 5.60
CA ALA A 45 -14.02 -1.11 4.85
C ALA A 45 -13.49 -2.00 3.70
N THR A 46 -14.30 -2.97 3.25
CA THR A 46 -14.02 -3.72 2.01
C THR A 46 -13.91 -2.75 0.83
N GLY A 47 -12.96 -2.99 -0.07
CA GLY A 47 -12.65 -2.08 -1.18
C GLY A 47 -11.72 -0.92 -0.84
N SER A 48 -11.32 -0.73 0.42
CA SER A 48 -10.36 0.32 0.83
C SER A 48 -8.91 0.10 0.37
N GLY A 49 -8.59 -1.07 -0.18
CA GLY A 49 -7.22 -1.46 -0.52
C GLY A 49 -6.43 -2.10 0.62
N LYS A 50 -7.06 -2.39 1.77
CA LYS A 50 -6.41 -3.02 2.95
C LYS A 50 -5.77 -4.40 2.73
N THR A 51 -6.10 -5.09 1.63
CA THR A 51 -5.51 -6.42 1.31
C THR A 51 -4.13 -6.29 0.64
N LEU A 52 -3.89 -5.17 -0.05
CA LEU A 52 -2.60 -4.85 -0.66
C LEU A 52 -1.68 -4.06 0.29
N ALA A 53 -2.27 -3.44 1.33
CA ALA A 53 -1.57 -2.71 2.39
C ALA A 53 -0.66 -3.63 3.19
#